data_AF-A0AAF0EGJ4-F1
#
_entry.id   AF-A0AAF0EGJ4-F1
#
_cell.length_a   1.000
_cell.length_b   1.000
_cell.length_c   1.000
_cell.angle_alpha   90.00
_cell.angle_beta   90.00
_cell.angle_gamma   90.00
#
_symmetry.space_group_name_H-M   'P 1'
#
loop_
_entity.id
_entity.type
_entity.pdbx_description
1 polymer ?
#
loop_
_entity_poly.entity_id
_entity_poly.type
_entity_poly.pdbx_seq_one_letter_code
_entity_poly.pdbx_strand_id
1 'polypeptide(L)'
;MHPPLPGARAPPARLLPLLPLETWVAFPLLMVACVYNTLQLVPIAYLPPTLARVVGYPSDVFRLAHLSTTTPTRELREALAPNGWLSGAAIVRLWRATYGEQAIENLLWRLSNVDGRKLYLVLGAETLMKCAFCTTDTEYKAYALYQVLPVYLAHAYILMLLTMPAYGTLTTLIHTLLQRPTASTDELRPVRTRAHLRVMALLALAVLMSLDIARMYLATDIPVQGVWQHWHANAHLLRHMLLSLLLTLVWLFTRAQLPAIKVLHALQAMSAISHAVETKQAPAPSGGAKDSLGAPRHASDAVPRAT
;
A
#
# COMPACT_ATOMS: atom_id res chain seq x y z
N MET A 1 -60.67 -13.77 -2.05
CA MET A 1 -59.25 -13.60 -1.65
C MET A 1 -58.54 -14.91 -1.95
N HIS A 2 -57.77 -14.97 -3.03
CA HIS A 2 -56.93 -16.12 -3.35
C HIS A 2 -55.59 -16.00 -2.63
N PRO A 3 -55.05 -17.09 -2.04
CA PRO A 3 -53.69 -17.08 -1.52
C PRO A 3 -52.68 -16.95 -2.69
N PRO A 4 -51.53 -16.29 -2.48
CA PRO A 4 -50.52 -16.18 -3.53
C PRO A 4 -49.84 -17.53 -3.78
N LEU A 5 -49.57 -17.82 -5.05
CA LEU A 5 -48.86 -19.03 -5.50
C LEU A 5 -47.45 -19.12 -4.89
N PRO A 6 -47.02 -20.29 -4.41
CA PRO A 6 -45.64 -20.55 -4.03
C PRO A 6 -44.81 -20.68 -5.30
N GLY A 7 -44.04 -19.64 -5.63
CA GLY A 7 -43.19 -19.66 -6.83
C GLY A 7 -42.83 -18.31 -7.42
N ALA A 8 -43.38 -17.20 -6.90
CA ALA A 8 -42.93 -15.86 -7.27
C ALA A 8 -41.49 -15.64 -6.76
N ARG A 9 -40.49 -15.98 -7.59
CA ARG A 9 -39.11 -15.57 -7.39
C ARG A 9 -39.12 -14.07 -7.16
N ALA A 10 -38.68 -13.67 -5.96
CA ALA A 10 -38.44 -12.27 -5.65
C ALA A 10 -37.60 -11.65 -6.78
N PRO A 11 -37.92 -10.43 -7.24
CA PRO A 11 -37.11 -9.76 -8.23
C PRO A 11 -35.67 -9.71 -7.72
N PRO A 12 -34.64 -9.94 -8.56
CA PRO A 12 -33.26 -9.90 -8.13
C PRO A 12 -33.04 -8.55 -7.45
N ALA A 13 -32.70 -8.59 -6.16
CA ALA A 13 -32.37 -7.40 -5.39
C ALA A 13 -31.35 -6.63 -6.22
N ARG A 14 -31.73 -5.44 -6.69
CA ARG A 14 -30.86 -4.57 -7.48
C ARG A 14 -29.59 -4.39 -6.66
N LEU A 15 -28.52 -5.08 -7.08
CA LEU A 15 -27.17 -4.89 -6.60
C LEU A 15 -26.83 -3.43 -6.84
N LEU A 16 -27.02 -2.60 -5.82
CA LEU A 16 -26.48 -1.26 -5.79
C LEU A 16 -24.98 -1.45 -5.98
N PRO A 17 -24.38 -0.95 -7.08
CA PRO A 17 -23.03 -1.30 -7.43
C PRO A 17 -22.13 -0.74 -6.33
N LEU A 18 -21.33 -1.61 -5.69
CA LEU A 18 -20.26 -1.26 -4.75
C LEU A 18 -19.09 -0.46 -5.37
N LEU A 19 -19.31 0.07 -6.57
CA LEU A 19 -18.51 1.10 -7.21
C LEU A 19 -18.19 2.33 -6.33
N PRO A 20 -19.01 2.81 -5.35
CA PRO A 20 -18.71 4.08 -4.73
C PRO A 20 -17.48 4.06 -3.83
N LEU A 21 -17.19 2.99 -3.06
CA LEU A 21 -16.07 3.04 -2.12
C LEU A 21 -14.70 3.05 -2.83
N GLU A 22 -14.51 2.15 -3.80
CA GLU A 22 -13.25 2.03 -4.54
C GLU A 22 -12.98 3.30 -5.37
N THR A 23 -14.03 3.92 -5.92
CA THR A 23 -13.92 5.11 -6.78
C THR A 23 -13.84 6.42 -5.98
N TRP A 24 -14.61 6.56 -4.89
CA TRP A 24 -14.69 7.81 -4.11
C TRP A 24 -13.73 7.89 -2.93
N VAL A 25 -13.19 6.77 -2.44
CA VAL A 25 -12.29 6.78 -1.26
C VAL A 25 -10.90 6.27 -1.63
N ALA A 26 -10.80 5.06 -2.18
CA ALA A 26 -9.50 4.44 -2.42
C ALA A 26 -8.70 5.16 -3.53
N PHE A 27 -9.36 5.57 -4.61
CA PHE A 27 -8.68 6.28 -5.72
C PHE A 27 -8.17 7.68 -5.33
N PRO A 28 -8.95 8.56 -4.66
CA PRO A 28 -8.42 9.84 -4.19
C PRO A 28 -7.26 9.67 -3.21
N LEU A 29 -7.34 8.72 -2.28
CA LEU A 29 -6.25 8.45 -1.33
C LEU A 29 -4.98 7.95 -2.03
N LEU A 30 -5.11 7.07 -3.03
CA LEU A 30 -3.99 6.66 -3.87
C LEU A 30 -3.40 7.87 -4.61
N MET A 31 -4.24 8.72 -5.19
CA MET A 31 -3.75 9.89 -5.91
C MET A 31 -3.00 10.85 -4.99
N VAL A 32 -3.54 11.11 -3.80
CA VAL A 32 -2.86 11.92 -2.77
C VAL A 32 -1.53 11.29 -2.40
N ALA A 33 -1.46 9.96 -2.23
CA ALA A 33 -0.22 9.26 -1.90
C ALA A 33 0.81 9.32 -3.04
N CYS A 34 0.38 9.17 -4.30
CA CYS A 34 1.27 9.32 -5.46
C CYS A 34 1.76 10.76 -5.61
N VAL A 35 0.89 11.76 -5.43
CA VAL A 35 1.26 13.17 -5.43
C VAL A 35 2.24 13.47 -4.29
N TYR A 36 1.97 12.96 -3.08
CA TYR A 36 2.88 13.08 -1.95
C TYR A 36 4.26 12.53 -2.30
N ASN A 37 4.35 11.28 -2.75
CA ASN A 37 5.65 10.67 -3.06
C ASN A 37 6.39 11.36 -4.22
N THR A 38 5.67 11.87 -5.23
CA THR A 38 6.29 12.61 -6.34
C THR A 38 6.80 13.98 -5.89
N LEU A 39 6.07 14.69 -5.03
CA LEU A 39 6.53 15.94 -4.45
C LEU A 39 7.78 15.75 -3.58
N GLN A 40 7.96 14.58 -2.97
CA GLN A 40 9.18 14.23 -2.23
C GLN A 40 10.43 14.06 -3.11
N LEU A 41 10.27 14.01 -4.44
CA LEU A 41 11.37 13.99 -5.41
C LEU A 41 11.79 15.41 -5.86
N VAL A 42 10.95 16.41 -5.60
CA VAL A 42 11.21 17.80 -6.00
C VAL A 42 12.16 18.44 -5.00
N PRO A 43 13.30 19.02 -5.42
CA PRO A 43 14.19 19.75 -4.51
C PRO A 43 13.42 20.86 -3.80
N ILE A 44 13.55 20.88 -2.48
CA ILE A 44 12.85 21.82 -1.59
C ILE A 44 13.06 23.30 -1.95
N ALA A 45 14.16 23.62 -2.63
CA ALA A 45 14.46 24.96 -3.15
C ALA A 45 13.48 25.44 -4.25
N TYR A 46 12.81 24.52 -4.95
CA TYR A 46 11.80 24.84 -5.97
C TYR A 46 10.38 24.88 -5.42
N LEU A 47 10.17 24.54 -4.15
CA LEU A 47 8.85 24.48 -3.54
C LEU A 47 8.50 25.80 -2.83
N PRO A 48 7.22 26.21 -2.83
CA PRO A 48 6.75 27.29 -1.99
C PRO A 48 7.07 27.01 -0.51
N PRO A 49 7.38 28.04 0.32
CA PRO A 49 7.78 27.84 1.72
C PRO A 49 6.77 27.06 2.57
N THR A 50 5.48 27.16 2.23
CA THR A 50 4.40 26.43 2.90
C THR A 50 4.46 24.93 2.64
N LEU A 51 4.73 24.53 1.38
CA LEU A 51 4.86 23.13 0.98
C LEU A 51 6.21 22.55 1.41
N ALA A 52 7.28 23.34 1.29
CA ALA A 52 8.64 22.96 1.65
C ALA A 52 8.78 22.47 3.11
N ARG A 53 7.87 22.85 4.02
CA ARG A 53 7.86 22.37 5.41
C ARG A 53 7.39 20.92 5.57
N VAL A 54 6.66 20.40 4.59
CA VAL A 54 5.97 19.10 4.68
C VAL A 54 6.46 18.13 3.59
N VAL A 55 6.77 18.66 2.41
CA VAL A 55 7.20 17.91 1.25
C VAL A 55 8.44 18.50 0.63
N GLY A 56 9.22 17.66 -0.03
CA GLY A 56 10.38 18.05 -0.80
C GLY A 56 11.58 17.19 -0.47
N TYR A 57 12.44 17.02 -1.46
CA TYR A 57 13.70 16.34 -1.30
C TYR A 57 14.58 17.11 -0.30
N PRO A 58 15.02 16.46 0.81
CA PRO A 58 15.81 17.10 1.84
C PRO A 58 17.15 17.53 1.24
N SER A 59 17.56 18.73 1.58
CA SER A 59 18.82 19.31 1.12
C SER A 59 20.01 18.77 1.90
N ASP A 60 21.10 18.56 1.18
CA ASP A 60 22.42 18.37 1.73
C ASP A 60 23.22 19.68 1.58
N VAL A 61 23.70 20.23 2.71
CA VAL A 61 24.43 21.51 2.73
C VAL A 61 25.77 21.39 2.02
N PHE A 62 26.43 20.23 2.13
CA PHE A 62 27.70 19.97 1.45
C PHE A 62 27.48 19.87 -0.05
N ARG A 63 26.38 19.23 -0.47
CA ARG A 63 25.99 19.18 -1.89
C ARG A 63 25.69 20.58 -2.45
N LEU A 64 24.92 21.37 -1.72
CA LEU A 64 24.55 22.73 -2.14
C LEU A 64 25.75 23.68 -2.17
N ALA A 65 26.67 23.48 -1.23
CA ALA A 65 27.88 24.27 -1.16
C ALA A 65 28.96 23.81 -2.14
N HIS A 66 28.75 22.68 -2.84
CA HIS A 66 29.79 22.00 -3.60
C HIS A 66 31.06 21.74 -2.76
N LEU A 67 30.87 21.49 -1.46
CA LEU A 67 31.93 21.24 -0.49
C LEU A 67 32.01 19.75 -0.18
N SER A 68 33.22 19.27 0.13
CA SER A 68 33.37 17.91 0.65
C SER A 68 32.85 17.84 2.08
N THR A 69 32.37 16.68 2.50
CA THR A 69 31.98 16.44 3.90
C THR A 69 33.17 16.37 4.85
N THR A 70 34.40 16.56 4.36
CA THR A 70 35.62 16.77 5.17
C THR A 70 36.00 18.25 5.31
N THR A 71 35.27 19.18 4.66
CA THR A 71 35.56 20.62 4.69
C THR A 71 35.53 21.16 6.11
N PRO A 72 36.50 21.99 6.56
CA PRO A 72 36.52 22.55 7.91
C PRO A 72 35.21 23.25 8.29
N THR A 73 34.73 23.04 9.52
CA THR A 73 33.47 23.65 10.00
C THR A 73 33.52 25.17 10.02
N ARG A 74 34.72 25.76 10.11
CA ARG A 74 34.90 27.21 10.00
C ARG A 74 34.38 27.74 8.67
N GLU A 75 34.69 27.08 7.55
CA GLU A 75 34.23 27.49 6.22
C GLU A 75 32.70 27.35 6.10
N LEU A 76 32.13 26.27 6.65
CA LEU A 76 30.67 26.10 6.72
C LEU A 76 29.99 27.19 7.55
N ARG A 77 30.58 27.56 8.68
CA ARG A 77 30.06 28.64 9.54
C ARG A 77 30.11 29.98 8.82
N GLU A 78 31.21 30.31 8.16
CA GLU A 78 31.35 31.55 7.37
C GLU A 78 30.37 31.56 6.19
N ALA A 79 30.15 30.42 5.53
CA ALA A 79 29.19 30.29 4.45
C ALA A 79 27.73 30.46 4.91
N LEU A 80 27.38 29.86 6.05
CA LEU A 80 26.04 29.90 6.66
C LEU A 80 25.79 31.15 7.52
N ALA A 81 26.76 32.04 7.69
CA ALA A 81 26.56 33.29 8.39
C ALA A 81 25.45 34.13 7.72
N PRO A 82 24.80 35.08 8.41
CA PRO A 82 23.78 35.94 7.82
C PRO A 82 24.24 36.68 6.56
N ASN A 83 25.53 37.06 6.51
CA ASN A 83 26.16 37.70 5.36
C ASN A 83 27.03 36.74 4.52
N GLY A 84 26.98 35.45 4.84
CA GLY A 84 27.71 34.40 4.12
C GLY A 84 27.11 34.13 2.74
N TRP A 85 27.87 33.48 1.87
CA TRP A 85 27.43 33.23 0.49
C TRP A 85 26.30 32.18 0.38
N LEU A 86 26.10 31.30 1.37
CA LEU A 86 24.94 30.41 1.45
C LEU A 86 23.72 31.07 2.11
N SER A 87 23.85 32.30 2.65
CA SER A 87 22.76 32.98 3.35
C SER A 87 21.50 33.15 2.51
N GLY A 88 21.68 33.43 1.21
CA GLY A 88 20.61 33.63 0.23
C GLY A 88 20.01 32.33 -0.30
N ALA A 89 20.62 31.18 -0.03
CA ALA A 89 20.09 29.90 -0.49
C ALA A 89 18.71 29.65 0.14
N ALA A 90 17.74 29.26 -0.70
CA ALA A 90 16.35 29.06 -0.29
C ALA A 90 16.24 28.11 0.92
N ILE A 91 17.11 27.10 0.98
CA ILE A 91 17.15 26.17 2.09
C ILE A 91 17.59 26.81 3.41
N VAL A 92 18.64 27.63 3.40
CA VAL A 92 19.22 28.17 4.63
C VAL A 92 18.23 29.17 5.21
N ARG A 93 17.57 29.94 4.34
CA ARG A 93 16.43 30.78 4.71
C ARG A 93 15.29 29.98 5.32
N LEU A 94 14.93 28.84 4.74
CA LEU A 94 13.90 27.96 5.29
C LEU A 94 14.29 27.42 6.67
N TRP A 95 15.54 26.98 6.85
CA TRP A 95 16.05 26.49 8.12
C TRP A 95 16.00 27.55 9.21
N ARG A 96 16.48 28.78 8.92
CA ARG A 96 16.36 29.91 9.86
C ARG A 96 14.91 30.21 10.21
N ALA A 97 14.03 30.23 9.21
CA ALA A 97 12.61 30.51 9.41
C ALA A 97 11.86 29.40 10.18
N THR A 98 12.35 28.16 10.16
CA THR A 98 11.65 27.00 10.73
C THR A 98 12.23 26.56 12.07
N TYR A 99 13.56 26.62 12.22
CA TYR A 99 14.29 26.11 13.40
C TYR A 99 15.01 27.21 14.19
N GLY A 100 15.20 28.40 13.60
CA GLY A 100 15.95 29.50 14.21
C GLY A 100 17.47 29.36 14.09
N GLU A 101 18.19 30.43 14.43
CA GLU A 101 19.66 30.49 14.35
C GLU A 101 20.34 29.51 15.31
N GLN A 102 19.77 29.30 16.50
CA GLN A 102 20.34 28.40 17.51
C GLN A 102 20.43 26.95 17.00
N ALA A 103 19.43 26.50 16.21
CA ALA A 103 19.45 25.17 15.63
C ALA A 103 20.56 24.99 14.58
N ILE A 104 20.86 26.05 13.83
CA ILE A 104 21.95 26.05 12.84
C ILE A 104 23.31 26.02 13.55
N GLU A 105 23.50 26.78 14.62
CA GLU A 105 24.73 26.71 15.43
C GLU A 105 24.89 25.34 16.10
N ASN A 106 23.82 24.74 16.61
CA ASN A 106 23.86 23.38 17.15
C ASN A 106 24.24 22.35 16.06
N LEU A 107 23.71 22.51 14.85
CA LEU A 107 24.10 21.69 13.71
C LEU A 107 25.59 21.87 13.39
N LEU A 108 26.07 23.11 13.29
CA LEU A 108 27.48 23.42 13.05
C LEU A 108 28.40 22.84 14.13
N TRP A 109 28.01 22.93 15.40
CA TRP A 109 28.72 22.33 16.52
C TRP A 109 28.81 20.80 16.37
N ARG A 110 27.73 20.12 15.96
CA ARG A 110 27.79 18.67 15.69
C ARG A 110 28.70 18.35 14.51
N LEU A 111 28.63 19.16 13.46
CA LEU A 111 29.48 19.00 12.28
C LEU A 111 30.96 19.34 12.56
N SER A 112 31.34 19.84 13.74
CA SER A 112 32.77 19.99 14.08
C SER A 112 33.46 18.70 14.49
N ASN A 113 32.71 17.63 14.76
CA ASN A 113 33.27 16.30 15.03
C ASN A 113 33.00 15.32 13.86
N VAL A 114 33.87 14.33 13.68
CA VAL A 114 33.75 13.26 12.69
C VAL A 114 32.48 12.44 12.91
N ASP A 115 32.16 12.09 14.16
CA ASP A 115 30.96 11.30 14.47
C ASP A 115 29.67 12.05 14.12
N GLY A 116 29.63 13.37 14.41
CA GLY A 116 28.49 14.20 14.05
C GLY A 116 28.33 14.35 12.53
N ARG A 117 29.43 14.39 11.76
CA ARG A 117 29.40 14.34 10.29
C ARG A 117 28.90 13.00 9.77
N LYS A 118 29.34 11.88 10.35
CA LYS A 118 28.80 10.54 10.01
C LYS A 118 27.30 10.48 10.28
N LEU A 119 26.86 10.97 11.45
CA LEU A 119 25.44 11.02 11.80
C LEU A 119 24.64 11.89 10.82
N TYR A 120 25.17 13.03 10.41
CA TYR A 120 24.60 13.89 9.36
C TYR A 120 24.42 13.14 8.03
N LEU A 121 25.42 12.36 7.61
CA LEU A 121 25.36 11.59 6.36
C LEU A 121 24.25 10.54 6.35
N VAL A 122 23.92 9.98 7.53
CA VAL A 122 22.87 8.96 7.71
C VAL A 122 21.48 9.58 7.85
N LEU A 123 21.35 10.63 8.67
CA LEU A 123 20.06 11.18 9.13
C LEU A 123 19.65 12.49 8.47
N GLY A 124 20.60 13.21 7.86
CA GLY A 124 20.40 14.54 7.28
C GLY A 124 20.35 15.67 8.31
N ALA A 125 20.37 16.91 7.79
CA ALA A 125 20.37 18.13 8.61
C ALA A 125 19.10 18.28 9.47
N GLU A 126 17.96 17.94 8.87
CA GLU A 126 16.64 18.21 9.44
C GLU A 126 16.41 17.47 10.76
N THR A 127 16.78 16.19 10.82
CA THR A 127 16.70 15.38 12.06
C THR A 127 17.53 16.01 13.18
N LEU A 128 18.73 16.49 12.83
CA LEU A 128 19.67 17.08 13.79
C LEU A 128 19.19 18.43 14.33
N MET A 129 18.49 19.21 13.51
CA MET A 129 17.95 20.53 13.90
C MET A 129 16.57 20.43 14.58
N LYS A 130 15.71 19.48 14.18
CA LYS A 130 14.36 19.32 14.73
C LYS A 130 14.36 18.79 16.16
N CYS A 131 15.29 17.89 16.50
CA CYS A 131 15.34 17.33 17.84
C CYS A 131 16.16 18.21 18.80
N ALA A 132 15.48 19.07 19.56
CA ALA A 132 16.12 19.93 20.56
C ALA A 132 16.64 19.16 21.79
N PHE A 133 16.04 18.02 22.11
CA PHE A 133 16.37 17.23 23.31
C PHE A 133 17.38 16.12 23.06
N CYS A 134 17.68 15.81 21.80
CA CYS A 134 18.60 14.74 21.46
C CYS A 134 20.04 15.19 21.74
N THR A 135 20.76 14.40 22.50
CA THR A 135 22.16 14.61 22.88
C THR A 135 23.04 13.54 22.27
N THR A 136 22.60 12.28 22.32
CA THR A 136 23.34 11.08 21.90
C THR A 136 22.94 10.61 20.50
N ASP A 137 23.83 9.91 19.81
CA ASP A 137 23.57 9.35 18.47
C ASP A 137 22.36 8.41 18.44
N THR A 138 22.17 7.64 19.52
CA THR A 138 21.04 6.73 19.68
C THR A 138 19.71 7.48 19.77
N GLU A 139 19.66 8.61 20.48
CA GLU A 139 18.48 9.47 20.55
C GLU A 139 18.12 10.06 19.18
N TYR A 140 19.10 10.51 18.39
CA TYR A 140 18.82 10.98 17.03
C TYR A 140 18.34 9.89 16.10
N LYS A 141 18.91 8.69 16.18
CA LYS A 141 18.45 7.53 15.40
C LYS A 141 17.02 7.14 15.77
N ALA A 142 16.69 7.13 17.06
CA ALA A 142 15.33 6.86 17.54
C ALA A 142 14.35 7.96 17.09
N TYR A 143 14.76 9.22 17.13
CA TYR A 143 13.95 10.34 16.65
C TYR A 143 13.72 10.27 15.13
N ALA A 144 14.74 9.92 14.35
CA ALA A 144 14.59 9.69 12.91
C ALA A 144 13.62 8.55 12.61
N LEU A 145 13.69 7.46 13.39
CA LEU A 145 12.75 6.35 13.28
C LEU A 145 11.31 6.81 13.55
N TYR A 146 11.11 7.62 14.59
CA TYR A 146 9.80 8.20 14.90
C TYR A 146 9.23 9.06 13.76
N GLN A 147 10.09 9.76 13.01
CA GLN A 147 9.65 10.53 11.84
C GLN A 147 9.29 9.66 10.63
N VAL A 148 9.97 8.53 10.45
CA VAL A 148 9.79 7.65 9.28
C VAL A 148 8.62 6.68 9.47
N LEU A 149 8.36 6.22 10.70
CA LEU A 149 7.31 5.26 11.00
C LEU A 149 5.91 5.69 10.52
N PRO A 150 5.43 6.94 10.73
CA PRO A 150 4.13 7.39 10.24
C PRO A 150 3.98 7.27 8.72
N VAL A 151 5.06 7.46 7.95
CA VAL A 151 5.04 7.31 6.49
C VAL A 151 4.70 5.88 6.12
N TYR A 152 5.38 4.89 6.72
CA TYR A 152 5.11 3.48 6.46
C TYR A 152 3.72 3.07 6.94
N LEU A 153 3.26 3.55 8.10
CA LEU A 153 1.91 3.28 8.60
C LEU A 153 0.84 3.83 7.66
N ALA A 154 1.01 5.05 7.14
CA ALA A 154 0.10 5.63 6.17
C ALA A 154 0.05 4.81 4.87
N HIS A 155 1.19 4.35 4.37
CA HIS A 155 1.25 3.49 3.19
C HIS A 155 0.61 2.11 3.43
N ALA A 156 0.82 1.52 4.61
CA ALA A 156 0.16 0.29 5.01
C ALA A 156 -1.36 0.46 5.00
N TYR A 157 -1.86 1.57 5.56
CA TYR A 157 -3.28 1.89 5.55
C TYR A 157 -3.85 2.02 4.12
N ILE A 158 -3.15 2.74 3.24
CA ILE A 158 -3.55 2.86 1.83
C ILE A 158 -3.56 1.50 1.12
N LEU A 159 -2.53 0.67 1.32
CA LEU A 159 -2.46 -0.68 0.75
C LEU A 159 -3.59 -1.58 1.26
N MET A 160 -3.95 -1.47 2.54
CA MET A 160 -5.09 -2.19 3.12
C MET A 160 -6.40 -1.82 2.43
N LEU A 161 -6.61 -0.52 2.16
CA LEU A 161 -7.79 -0.03 1.44
C LEU A 161 -7.81 -0.49 -0.02
N LEU A 162 -6.68 -0.36 -0.73
CA LEU A 162 -6.57 -0.74 -2.16
C LEU A 162 -6.76 -2.24 -2.39
N THR A 163 -6.33 -3.06 -1.43
CA THR A 163 -6.45 -4.53 -1.51
C THR A 163 -7.68 -5.06 -0.78
N MET A 164 -8.61 -4.18 -0.38
CA MET A 164 -9.87 -4.61 0.23
C MET A 164 -10.74 -5.36 -0.78
N PRO A 165 -11.26 -6.56 -0.45
CA PRO A 165 -12.22 -7.22 -1.32
C PRO A 165 -13.50 -6.38 -1.38
N ALA A 166 -14.05 -6.20 -2.57
CA ALA A 166 -15.31 -5.48 -2.78
C ALA A 166 -16.50 -6.15 -2.06
N TYR A 167 -16.39 -7.45 -1.78
CA TYR A 167 -17.35 -8.24 -1.01
C TYR A 167 -16.64 -8.81 0.22
N GLY A 168 -16.53 -8.02 1.29
CA GLY A 168 -15.82 -8.38 2.52
C GLY A 168 -16.53 -7.92 3.79
N THR A 169 -15.83 -8.02 4.93
CA THR A 169 -16.33 -7.69 6.27
C THR A 169 -16.94 -6.29 6.40
N LEU A 170 -16.47 -5.30 5.64
CA LEU A 170 -17.02 -3.95 5.64
C LEU A 170 -18.40 -3.89 4.98
N THR A 171 -18.59 -4.57 3.84
CA THR A 171 -19.92 -4.69 3.22
C THR A 171 -20.87 -5.48 4.08
N THR A 172 -20.42 -6.56 4.72
CA THR A 172 -21.24 -7.28 5.70
C THR A 172 -21.56 -6.42 6.90
N LEU A 173 -20.63 -5.62 7.43
CA LEU A 173 -20.85 -4.66 8.52
C LEU A 173 -21.87 -3.58 8.12
N ILE A 174 -21.72 -3.00 6.93
CA ILE A 174 -22.68 -2.01 6.39
C ILE A 174 -24.04 -2.67 6.18
N HIS A 175 -24.09 -3.91 5.69
CA HIS A 175 -25.34 -4.66 5.52
C HIS A 175 -25.98 -5.06 6.86
N THR A 176 -25.22 -5.40 7.90
CA THR A 176 -25.75 -5.64 9.26
C THR A 176 -26.20 -4.35 9.92
N LEU A 177 -25.47 -3.24 9.76
CA LEU A 177 -25.89 -1.92 10.22
C LEU A 177 -27.16 -1.44 9.50
N LEU A 178 -27.34 -1.80 8.22
CA LEU A 178 -28.51 -1.45 7.40
C LEU A 178 -29.59 -2.54 7.36
N GLN A 179 -29.49 -3.59 8.19
CA GLN A 179 -30.45 -4.72 8.27
C GLN A 179 -30.89 -5.31 6.92
N ARG A 180 -29.98 -5.42 5.94
CA ARG A 180 -30.30 -5.99 4.62
C ARG A 180 -29.92 -7.47 4.53
N PRO A 181 -30.80 -8.33 3.96
CA PRO A 181 -30.49 -9.75 3.78
C PRO A 181 -29.34 -9.93 2.78
N THR A 182 -28.30 -10.65 3.20
CA THR A 182 -27.15 -11.00 2.38
C THR A 182 -27.40 -12.35 1.70
N ALA A 183 -27.56 -12.36 0.38
CA ALA A 183 -27.54 -13.60 -0.40
C ALA A 183 -26.08 -14.10 -0.51
N SER A 184 -25.75 -15.18 0.20
CA SER A 184 -24.46 -15.84 0.11
C SER A 184 -24.47 -16.84 -1.05
N THR A 185 -24.11 -16.39 -2.25
CA THR A 185 -23.73 -17.30 -3.32
C THR A 185 -22.21 -17.52 -3.28
N ASP A 186 -21.86 -18.78 -3.02
CA ASP A 186 -20.51 -19.31 -2.90
C ASP A 186 -19.93 -19.48 -4.32
N GLU A 187 -19.64 -18.36 -4.99
CA GLU A 187 -18.86 -18.36 -6.23
C GLU A 187 -17.38 -18.23 -5.88
N LEU A 188 -16.52 -19.00 -6.56
CA LEU A 188 -15.06 -18.92 -6.45
C LEU A 188 -14.60 -17.47 -6.71
N ARG A 189 -14.44 -16.71 -5.63
CA ARG A 189 -14.40 -15.25 -5.68
C ARG A 189 -12.97 -14.70 -5.79
N PRO A 190 -12.77 -13.52 -6.43
CA PRO A 190 -11.55 -12.67 -6.42
C PRO A 190 -10.85 -12.44 -5.07
N VAL A 191 -11.43 -12.91 -3.97
CA VAL A 191 -11.00 -12.61 -2.61
C VAL A 191 -9.61 -13.20 -2.33
N ARG A 192 -9.29 -14.39 -2.87
CA ARG A 192 -8.00 -15.05 -2.62
C ARG A 192 -6.82 -14.32 -3.25
N THR A 193 -6.97 -13.77 -4.47
CA THR A 193 -5.89 -13.07 -5.17
C THR A 193 -5.62 -11.69 -4.57
N ARG A 194 -6.66 -10.95 -4.14
CA ARG A 194 -6.50 -9.66 -3.45
C ARG A 194 -5.90 -9.83 -2.05
N ALA A 195 -6.30 -10.88 -1.32
CA ALA A 195 -5.71 -11.20 -0.02
C ALA A 195 -4.22 -11.57 -0.14
N HIS A 196 -3.85 -12.37 -1.15
CA HIS A 196 -2.45 -12.68 -1.42
C HIS A 196 -1.65 -11.41 -1.79
N LEU A 197 -2.20 -10.56 -2.66
CA LEU A 197 -1.57 -9.28 -3.02
C LEU A 197 -1.38 -8.36 -1.82
N ARG A 198 -2.35 -8.33 -0.89
CA ARG A 198 -2.23 -7.60 0.38
C ARG A 198 -1.05 -8.09 1.19
N VAL A 199 -0.99 -9.41 1.44
CA VAL A 199 0.09 -10.00 2.23
C VAL A 199 1.45 -9.69 1.61
N MET A 200 1.57 -9.87 0.29
CA MET A 200 2.81 -9.57 -0.43
C MET A 200 3.18 -8.08 -0.38
N ALA A 201 2.21 -7.17 -0.54
CA ALA A 201 2.46 -5.74 -0.50
C ALA A 201 2.85 -5.26 0.91
N LEU A 202 2.21 -5.80 1.96
CA LEU A 202 2.57 -5.50 3.35
C LEU A 202 3.93 -6.09 3.72
N LEU A 203 4.26 -7.29 3.23
CA LEU A 203 5.57 -7.90 3.42
C LEU A 203 6.65 -7.08 2.72
N ALA A 204 6.42 -6.66 1.47
CA ALA A 204 7.32 -5.76 0.75
C ALA A 204 7.52 -4.43 1.50
N LEU A 205 6.42 -3.85 2.03
CA LEU A 205 6.48 -2.64 2.83
C LEU A 205 7.26 -2.83 4.14
N ALA A 206 7.08 -3.97 4.82
CA ALA A 206 7.81 -4.32 6.04
C ALA A 206 9.30 -4.56 5.78
N VAL A 207 9.65 -5.15 4.63
CA VAL A 207 11.05 -5.27 4.18
C VAL A 207 11.64 -3.89 3.92
N LEU A 208 10.94 -3.02 3.18
CA LEU A 208 11.40 -1.64 2.94
C LEU A 208 11.59 -0.88 4.25
N MET A 209 10.66 -1.00 5.20
CA MET A 209 10.78 -0.38 6.52
C MET A 209 11.98 -0.94 7.30
N SER A 210 12.16 -2.26 7.29
CA SER A 210 13.29 -2.91 7.96
C SER A 210 14.63 -2.48 7.36
N LEU A 211 14.73 -2.33 6.04
CA LEU A 211 15.91 -1.79 5.37
C LEU A 211 16.18 -0.33 5.77
N ASP A 212 15.13 0.48 5.89
CA ASP A 212 15.23 1.86 6.32
C ASP A 212 15.66 2.01 7.79
N ILE A 213 15.21 1.10 8.66
CA ILE A 213 15.67 1.01 10.06
C ILE A 213 17.12 0.52 10.08
N ALA A 214 17.42 -0.56 9.37
CA ALA A 214 18.75 -1.15 9.31
C ALA A 214 19.79 -0.12 8.85
N ARG A 215 19.52 0.69 7.83
CA ARG A 215 20.44 1.75 7.42
C ARG A 215 20.68 2.81 8.49
N MET A 216 19.68 3.14 9.33
CA MET A 216 19.85 4.16 10.37
C MET A 216 20.74 3.64 11.51
N TYR A 217 20.64 2.35 11.83
CA TYR A 217 21.35 1.76 12.96
C TYR A 217 22.71 1.16 12.57
N LEU A 218 22.81 0.52 11.40
CA LEU A 218 23.99 -0.22 10.94
C LEU A 218 24.98 0.61 10.12
N ALA A 219 24.60 1.80 9.65
CA ALA A 219 25.51 2.66 8.91
C ALA A 219 26.47 3.41 9.86
N THR A 220 27.44 2.68 10.42
CA THR A 220 28.49 3.22 11.30
C THR A 220 29.70 3.73 10.50
N ASP A 221 29.93 3.16 9.32
CA ASP A 221 31.12 3.40 8.51
C ASP A 221 30.76 3.82 7.08
N ILE A 222 30.01 4.93 6.99
CA ILE A 222 29.80 5.58 5.69
C ILE A 222 31.08 6.33 5.31
N PRO A 223 31.65 6.08 4.12
CA PRO A 223 32.79 6.84 3.64
C PRO A 223 32.42 8.31 3.50
N VAL A 224 33.24 9.19 4.08
CA VAL A 224 33.08 10.65 4.03
C VAL A 224 33.48 11.22 2.66
N GLN A 225 33.77 10.38 1.66
CA GLN A 225 34.19 10.78 0.32
C GLN A 225 33.56 9.91 -0.78
N GLY A 226 33.30 10.50 -1.96
CA GLY A 226 32.79 9.82 -3.15
C GLY A 226 31.28 9.94 -3.37
N VAL A 227 30.75 9.16 -4.33
CA VAL A 227 29.33 9.20 -4.79
C VAL A 227 28.32 8.96 -3.65
N TRP A 228 28.77 8.31 -2.57
CA TRP A 228 27.96 7.99 -1.39
C TRP A 228 27.94 9.10 -0.33
N GLN A 229 28.60 10.25 -0.55
CA GLN A 229 28.58 11.40 0.35
C GLN A 229 27.18 11.98 0.60
N HIS A 230 26.17 11.62 -0.19
CA HIS A 230 24.80 12.10 -0.03
C HIS A 230 23.84 10.96 0.31
N TRP A 231 24.30 10.02 1.14
CA TRP A 231 23.59 8.78 1.47
C TRP A 231 22.15 9.02 1.94
N HIS A 232 21.92 9.88 2.95
CA HIS A 232 20.57 10.18 3.44
C HIS A 232 19.63 10.67 2.33
N ALA A 233 20.15 11.48 1.42
CA ALA A 233 19.38 12.10 0.37
C ALA A 233 19.05 11.06 -0.72
N ASN A 234 20.02 10.25 -1.13
CA ASN A 234 19.78 9.13 -2.05
C ASN A 234 18.79 8.10 -1.47
N ALA A 235 18.91 7.80 -0.17
CA ALA A 235 17.98 6.92 0.53
C ALA A 235 16.56 7.50 0.57
N HIS A 236 16.42 8.81 0.78
CA HIS A 236 15.12 9.48 0.71
C HIS A 236 14.46 9.33 -0.67
N LEU A 237 15.20 9.61 -1.75
CA LEU A 237 14.70 9.44 -3.12
C LEU A 237 14.31 8.00 -3.40
N LEU A 238 15.18 7.05 -3.08
CA LEU A 238 14.94 5.64 -3.31
C LEU A 238 13.68 5.16 -2.57
N ARG A 239 13.49 5.58 -1.31
CA ARG A 239 12.30 5.26 -0.52
C ARG A 239 11.02 5.69 -1.24
N HIS A 240 10.93 6.96 -1.63
CA HIS A 240 9.71 7.51 -2.24
C HIS A 240 9.47 6.98 -3.67
N MET A 241 10.54 6.66 -4.41
CA MET A 241 10.45 5.94 -5.69
C MET A 241 9.88 4.53 -5.50
N LEU A 242 10.40 3.76 -4.54
CA LEU A 242 9.94 2.39 -4.27
C LEU A 242 8.52 2.35 -3.71
N LEU A 243 8.14 3.30 -2.85
CA LEU A 243 6.77 3.43 -2.36
C LEU A 243 5.78 3.76 -3.49
N SER A 244 6.16 4.66 -4.39
CA SER A 244 5.35 4.97 -5.59
C SER A 244 5.20 3.76 -6.50
N LEU A 245 6.29 3.03 -6.73
CA LEU A 245 6.29 1.81 -7.54
C LEU A 245 5.40 0.74 -6.91
N LEU A 246 5.50 0.52 -5.60
CA LEU A 246 4.67 -0.45 -4.89
C LEU A 246 3.17 -0.11 -5.02
N LEU A 247 2.79 1.15 -4.78
CA LEU A 247 1.41 1.60 -4.90
C LEU A 247 0.86 1.46 -6.32
N THR A 248 1.65 1.84 -7.33
CA THR A 248 1.26 1.75 -8.75
C THR A 248 1.12 0.30 -9.19
N LEU A 249 2.05 -0.58 -8.84
CA LEU A 249 1.95 -2.02 -9.14
C LEU A 249 0.72 -2.64 -8.49
N VAL A 250 0.49 -2.38 -7.20
CA VAL A 250 -0.69 -2.90 -6.49
C VAL A 250 -1.97 -2.41 -7.17
N TRP A 251 -2.05 -1.14 -7.53
CA TRP A 251 -3.20 -0.59 -8.24
C TRP A 251 -3.41 -1.21 -9.63
N LEU A 252 -2.34 -1.40 -10.41
CA LEU A 252 -2.41 -2.04 -11.72
C LEU A 252 -2.91 -3.49 -11.60
N PHE A 253 -2.36 -4.26 -10.64
CA PHE A 253 -2.77 -5.64 -10.43
C PHE A 253 -4.19 -5.78 -9.88
N THR A 254 -4.64 -4.89 -8.98
CA THR A 254 -6.03 -4.91 -8.51
C THR A 254 -7.01 -4.62 -9.64
N ARG A 255 -6.66 -3.69 -10.56
CA ARG A 255 -7.48 -3.38 -11.74
C ARG A 255 -7.43 -4.42 -12.84
N ALA A 256 -6.27 -5.01 -13.15
CA ALA A 256 -6.14 -6.05 -14.16
C ALA A 256 -6.92 -7.33 -13.81
N GLN A 257 -7.17 -7.59 -12.52
CA GLN A 257 -7.99 -8.72 -12.08
C GLN A 257 -9.50 -8.51 -12.34
N LEU A 258 -10.01 -7.28 -12.45
CA LEU A 258 -11.42 -7.01 -12.72
C LEU A 258 -11.94 -7.54 -14.08
N PRO A 259 -11.26 -7.34 -15.22
CA PRO A 259 -11.74 -7.82 -16.52
C PRO A 259 -11.67 -9.34 -16.64
N ALA A 260 -10.62 -10.00 -16.14
CA ALA A 260 -10.46 -11.46 -16.23
C ALA A 260 -11.60 -12.21 -15.53
N ILE A 261 -12.06 -11.69 -14.39
CA ILE A 261 -13.17 -12.29 -13.64
C ILE A 261 -14.51 -12.06 -14.35
N LYS A 262 -14.74 -10.87 -14.92
CA LYS A 262 -15.94 -10.62 -15.73
C LYS A 262 -16.04 -11.55 -16.94
N VAL A 263 -14.91 -11.80 -17.61
CA VAL A 263 -14.83 -12.75 -18.73
C VAL A 263 -15.08 -14.18 -18.26
N LEU A 264 -14.49 -14.59 -17.13
CA LEU A 264 -14.71 -15.94 -16.58
C LEU A 264 -16.17 -16.16 -16.18
N HIS A 265 -16.83 -15.20 -15.52
CA HIS A 265 -18.26 -15.29 -15.21
C HIS A 265 -19.12 -15.29 -16.48
N ALA A 266 -18.76 -14.51 -17.50
CA ALA A 266 -19.47 -14.54 -18.78
C ALA A 266 -19.35 -15.91 -19.45
N LEU A 267 -18.17 -16.53 -19.42
CA LEU A 267 -17.94 -17.87 -19.96
C LEU A 267 -18.69 -18.95 -19.16
N GLN A 268 -18.70 -18.87 -17.82
CA GLN A 268 -19.47 -19.78 -16.96
C GLN A 268 -20.99 -19.61 -17.14
N ALA A 269 -21.46 -18.37 -17.33
CA ALA A 269 -22.87 -18.11 -17.64
C ALA A 269 -23.24 -18.68 -19.01
N MET A 270 -22.38 -18.55 -20.02
CA MET A 270 -22.61 -19.15 -21.33
C MET A 270 -22.59 -20.68 -21.29
N SER A 271 -21.71 -21.31 -20.50
CA SER A 271 -21.70 -22.78 -20.35
C SER A 271 -22.91 -23.30 -19.57
N ALA A 272 -23.40 -22.55 -18.58
CA ALA A 272 -24.63 -22.90 -17.87
C ALA A 272 -25.87 -22.80 -18.78
N ILE A 273 -25.90 -21.80 -19.66
CA ILE A 273 -26.97 -21.66 -20.67
C ILE A 273 -26.90 -22.80 -21.69
N SER A 274 -25.71 -23.18 -22.17
CA SER A 274 -25.59 -24.29 -23.13
C SER A 274 -26.09 -25.61 -22.55
N HIS A 275 -25.74 -25.94 -21.31
CA HIS A 275 -26.25 -27.14 -20.63
C HIS A 275 -27.77 -27.07 -20.36
N ALA A 276 -28.31 -25.88 -20.06
CA ALA A 276 -29.76 -25.71 -19.88
C ALA A 276 -30.55 -25.83 -21.19
N VAL A 277 -29.92 -25.53 -22.33
CA VAL A 277 -30.52 -25.71 -23.67
C VAL A 277 -30.48 -27.18 -24.06
N GLU A 278 -29.35 -27.88 -23.87
CA GLU A 278 -29.22 -29.32 -24.14
C GLU A 278 -30.22 -30.16 -23.34
N THR A 279 -30.42 -29.84 -22.06
CA THR A 279 -31.39 -30.54 -21.19
C THR A 279 -32.85 -30.28 -21.57
N LYS A 280 -33.16 -29.15 -22.23
CA LYS A 280 -34.51 -28.87 -22.77
C LYS A 280 -34.76 -29.49 -24.14
N GLN A 281 -33.71 -29.86 -24.87
CA GLN A 281 -33.80 -30.50 -26.19
C GLN A 281 -33.79 -32.03 -26.12
N ALA A 282 -33.61 -32.62 -24.93
CA ALA A 282 -33.80 -34.05 -24.73
C ALA A 282 -35.28 -34.42 -24.99
N PRO A 283 -35.58 -35.32 -25.94
CA PRO A 283 -36.94 -35.72 -26.24
C PRO A 283 -37.58 -36.42 -25.04
N ALA A 284 -38.83 -36.06 -24.73
CA ALA A 284 -39.61 -36.74 -23.70
C ALA A 284 -39.67 -38.24 -24.01
N PRO A 285 -39.47 -39.14 -23.03
CA PRO A 285 -39.69 -40.56 -23.26
C PRO A 285 -41.16 -40.77 -23.62
N SER A 286 -41.42 -41.13 -24.86
CA SER A 286 -42.74 -41.51 -25.36
C SER A 286 -43.20 -42.77 -24.62
N GLY A 287 -44.16 -42.61 -23.73
CA GLY A 287 -44.89 -43.72 -23.14
C GLY A 287 -45.65 -44.50 -24.21
N GLY A 288 -45.50 -45.82 -24.20
CA GLY A 288 -46.24 -46.75 -25.05
C GLY A 288 -46.21 -48.14 -24.44
N ALA A 289 -47.12 -48.40 -23.51
CA ALA A 289 -47.41 -49.73 -22.99
C ALA A 289 -48.12 -50.58 -24.05
N LYS A 290 -47.77 -51.88 -24.14
CA LYS A 290 -48.73 -52.97 -24.33
C LYS A 290 -48.15 -54.35 -24.03
N ASP A 291 -48.97 -55.09 -23.29
CA ASP A 291 -48.83 -56.43 -22.72
C ASP A 291 -48.63 -57.56 -23.73
N SER A 292 -48.00 -58.66 -23.28
CA SER A 292 -48.57 -60.01 -23.46
C SER A 292 -47.86 -61.10 -22.64
N LEU A 293 -48.60 -61.60 -21.65
CA LEU A 293 -48.74 -62.96 -21.09
C LEU A 293 -47.62 -64.02 -21.32
N GLY A 294 -47.25 -64.65 -20.20
CA GLY A 294 -46.70 -66.01 -20.12
C GLY A 294 -46.58 -66.48 -18.67
N ALA A 295 -47.61 -67.15 -18.15
CA ALA A 295 -47.71 -67.67 -16.78
C ALA A 295 -47.12 -69.11 -16.65
N PRO A 296 -47.28 -69.83 -15.53
CA PRO A 296 -46.25 -70.04 -14.48
C PRO A 296 -45.87 -71.54 -14.28
N ARG A 297 -44.82 -71.85 -13.49
CA ARG A 297 -44.65 -73.15 -12.82
C ARG A 297 -43.64 -73.11 -11.66
N HIS A 298 -44.15 -73.37 -10.45
CA HIS A 298 -43.65 -74.22 -9.33
C HIS A 298 -42.18 -74.71 -9.38
N ALA A 299 -41.42 -74.89 -8.29
CA ALA A 299 -41.66 -74.87 -6.85
C ALA A 299 -40.31 -74.97 -6.09
N SER A 300 -40.38 -74.65 -4.79
CA SER A 300 -39.70 -75.34 -3.68
C SER A 300 -38.16 -75.34 -3.53
N ASP A 301 -37.78 -74.74 -2.39
CA ASP A 301 -37.02 -75.37 -1.29
C ASP A 301 -35.65 -74.78 -0.86
N ALA A 302 -35.62 -74.54 0.46
CA ALA A 302 -34.51 -74.74 1.40
C ALA A 302 -33.41 -73.67 1.56
N VAL A 303 -33.64 -72.84 2.59
CA VAL A 303 -32.70 -72.37 3.65
C VAL A 303 -31.98 -73.60 4.26
N PRO A 304 -30.69 -73.57 4.69
CA PRO A 304 -30.29 -72.77 5.85
C PRO A 304 -28.87 -72.17 5.96
N ARG A 305 -28.90 -71.06 6.71
CA ARG A 305 -27.98 -70.54 7.75
C ARG A 305 -26.84 -71.44 8.26
N ALA A 306 -25.71 -70.78 8.54
CA ALA A 306 -24.86 -70.80 9.76
C ALA A 306 -23.41 -70.54 9.31
N THR A 307 -22.57 -69.70 9.94
CA THR A 307 -22.48 -69.06 11.26
C THR A 307 -21.83 -67.70 11.12
#